data_AF-R5VRD0-F1
#
_entry.id   AF-R5VRD0-F1
#
_cell.length_a   1.000
_cell.length_b   1.000
_cell.length_c   1.000
_cell.angle_alpha   90.00
_cell.angle_beta   90.00
_cell.angle_gamma   90.00
#
_symmetry.space_group_name_H-M   'P 1'
#
loop_
_entity.id
_entity.type
_entity.pdbx_description
1 polymer ?
#
loop_
_entity_poly.entity_id
_entity_poly.type
_entity_poly.pdbx_seq_one_letter_code
_entity_poly.pdbx_strand_id
1 'polypeptide(L)'
;MAYSREKSDQVYRALLEKGLEEGLCREIAYKYMNTEYTATRMLGYLYRTTELTETMIVDEMIAILEDRHRFQKKHEAEHANEAITRFYNEERE
;
A
#
# COMPACT_ATOMS: atom_id res chain seq x y z
N MET A 1 -5.03 0.79 -8.13
CA MET A 1 -5.55 1.06 -6.76
C MET A 1 -5.88 2.54 -6.65
N ALA A 2 -7.00 2.89 -6.01
CA ALA A 2 -7.47 4.27 -5.92
C ALA A 2 -6.73 5.07 -4.84
N TYR A 3 -6.43 6.34 -5.12
CA TYR A 3 -5.91 7.30 -4.15
C TYR A 3 -6.98 7.62 -3.09
N SER A 4 -6.57 7.86 -1.84
CA SER A 4 -7.49 8.25 -0.77
C SER A 4 -6.90 9.28 0.17
N ARG A 5 -7.39 10.52 0.05
CA ARG A 5 -6.94 11.59 0.95
C ARG A 5 -7.43 11.37 2.38
N GLU A 6 -8.69 10.99 2.52
CA GLU A 6 -9.33 10.77 3.82
C GLU A 6 -8.59 9.69 4.63
N LYS A 7 -8.23 8.57 4.00
CA LYS A 7 -7.48 7.50 4.68
C LYS A 7 -6.05 7.90 4.98
N SER A 8 -5.37 8.62 4.10
CA SER A 8 -4.04 9.16 4.40
C SER A 8 -4.08 10.13 5.58
N ASP A 9 -5.10 10.98 5.68
CA ASP A 9 -5.27 11.87 6.84
C ASP A 9 -5.47 11.08 8.14
N GLN A 10 -6.18 9.94 8.10
CA GLN A 10 -6.31 9.04 9.25
C GLN A 10 -4.96 8.41 9.63
N VAL A 11 -4.16 7.96 8.65
CA VAL A 11 -2.81 7.43 8.90
C VAL A 11 -1.94 8.51 9.55
N TYR A 12 -1.95 9.72 9.00
CA TYR A 12 -1.18 10.85 9.53
C TYR A 12 -1.50 11.12 11.00
N ARG A 13 -2.78 11.20 11.36
CA ARG A 13 -3.22 11.41 12.75
C ARG A 13 -2.79 10.27 13.67
N ALA A 14 -2.97 9.02 13.24
CA ALA A 14 -2.58 7.86 14.03
C ALA A 14 -1.06 7.81 14.29
N LEU A 15 -0.23 8.21 13.33
CA LEU A 15 1.22 8.29 13.51
C LEU A 15 1.63 9.40 14.50
N LEU A 16 0.97 10.56 14.43
CA LEU A 16 1.17 11.65 15.40
C LEU A 16 0.79 11.23 16.83
N GLU A 17 -0.32 10.50 16.99
CA GLU A 17 -0.75 9.96 18.29
C GLU A 17 0.25 8.98 18.89
N LYS A 18 1.06 8.31 18.04
CA LYS A 18 2.17 7.45 18.47
C LYS A 18 3.46 8.22 18.80
N GLY A 19 3.48 9.53 18.61
CA GLY A 19 4.59 10.40 18.99
C GLY A 19 5.72 10.48 17.95
N LEU A 20 5.45 10.14 16.68
CA LEU A 20 6.43 10.28 15.61
C LEU A 20 6.60 11.75 15.20
N GLU A 21 7.76 12.06 14.63
CA GLU A 21 8.07 13.39 14.10
C GLU A 21 7.11 13.76 12.95
N GLU A 22 6.67 15.02 12.90
CA GLU A 22 5.60 15.47 11.99
C GLU A 22 5.98 15.28 10.51
N GLY A 23 7.23 15.61 10.14
CA GLY A 23 7.77 15.41 8.81
C GLY A 23 7.70 13.94 8.38
N LEU A 24 8.15 13.03 9.24
CA LEU A 24 8.04 11.59 8.98
C LEU A 24 6.59 11.14 8.84
N CYS A 25 5.69 11.59 9.72
CA CYS A 25 4.26 11.27 9.64
C CYS A 25 3.67 11.68 8.29
N ARG A 26 4.01 12.90 7.83
CA ARG A 26 3.55 13.45 6.55
C ARG A 26 4.10 12.65 5.37
N GLU A 27 5.37 12.26 5.41
CA GLU A 27 5.99 11.47 4.37
C GLU A 27 5.34 10.07 4.29
N ILE A 28 5.22 9.35 5.40
CA ILE A 28 4.55 8.03 5.42
C ILE A 28 3.12 8.13 4.91
N ALA A 29 2.32 9.06 5.44
CA ALA A 29 0.89 9.16 5.13
C ALA A 29 0.62 9.55 3.68
N TYR A 30 1.28 10.59 3.16
CA TYR A 30 0.88 11.21 1.89
C TYR A 30 1.71 10.77 0.69
N LYS A 31 2.94 10.30 0.91
CA LYS A 31 3.79 9.79 -0.17
C LYS A 31 3.66 8.28 -0.34
N TYR A 32 3.63 7.54 0.76
CA TYR A 32 3.72 6.08 0.72
C TYR A 32 2.38 5.38 0.99
N MET A 33 1.60 5.86 1.97
CA MET A 33 0.30 5.30 2.36
C MET A 33 -0.86 6.09 1.73
N ASN A 34 -0.75 6.33 0.43
CA ASN A 34 -1.59 7.29 -0.29
C ASN A 34 -2.74 6.69 -1.10
N THR A 35 -2.84 5.36 -1.11
CA THR A 35 -3.97 4.63 -1.71
C THR A 35 -4.85 4.03 -0.63
N GLU A 36 -6.12 3.76 -0.96
CA GLU A 36 -7.05 3.02 -0.08
C GLU A 36 -6.41 1.76 0.51
N TYR A 37 -5.74 0.97 -0.34
CA TYR A 37 -5.08 -0.27 0.05
C TYR A 37 -3.96 -0.06 1.07
N THR A 38 -2.98 0.79 0.72
CA THR A 38 -1.81 1.03 1.56
C THR A 38 -2.20 1.69 2.89
N ALA A 39 -3.11 2.66 2.85
CA ALA A 39 -3.56 3.38 4.03
C ALA A 39 -4.36 2.46 4.97
N THR A 40 -5.26 1.64 4.43
CA THR A 40 -6.04 0.69 5.24
C THR A 40 -5.15 -0.34 5.92
N ARG A 41 -4.12 -0.84 5.23
CA ARG A 41 -3.15 -1.78 5.82
C ARG A 41 -2.37 -1.14 6.96
N MET A 42 -1.86 0.08 6.76
CA MET A 42 -1.13 0.83 7.78
C MET A 42 -2.01 1.13 9.01
N LEU A 43 -3.24 1.61 8.81
CA LEU A 43 -4.18 1.83 9.92
C LEU A 43 -4.44 0.55 10.72
N GLY A 44 -4.62 -0.58 10.03
CA GLY A 44 -4.77 -1.87 10.68
C GLY A 44 -3.57 -2.23 11.57
N TYR A 45 -2.35 -1.97 11.09
CA TYR A 45 -1.14 -2.19 11.88
C TYR A 45 -1.07 -1.27 13.10
N LEU A 46 -1.26 0.04 12.89
CA LEU A 46 -1.20 1.04 13.95
C LEU A 46 -2.22 0.81 15.07
N TYR A 47 -3.42 0.30 14.75
CA TYR A 47 -4.48 0.04 15.73
C TYR A 47 -4.32 -1.27 16.51
N ARG A 48 -3.53 -2.23 16.02
CA ARG A 48 -3.30 -3.51 16.73
C ARG A 48 -2.08 -3.49 17.64
N THR A 49 -1.18 -2.53 17.46
CA THR A 49 0.09 -2.49 18.19
C THR A 49 0.14 -1.27 19.11
N THR A 50 0.23 -1.53 20.41
CA THR A 50 0.21 -0.47 21.44
C THR A 50 1.53 0.29 21.45
N GLU A 51 2.65 -0.41 21.59
CA GLU A 51 3.99 0.16 21.61
C GLU A 51 4.66 -0.06 20.25
N LEU A 52 4.92 1.04 19.54
CA LEU A 52 5.56 1.03 18.23
C LEU A 52 6.80 1.90 18.29
N THR A 53 7.91 1.38 17.77
CA THR A 53 9.07 2.19 17.46
C THR A 53 8.95 2.74 16.04
N GLU A 54 9.68 3.81 15.75
CA GLU A 54 9.78 4.36 14.40
C GLU A 54 10.23 3.30 13.39
N THR A 55 11.23 2.48 13.75
CA THR A 55 11.73 1.37 12.92
C THR A 55 10.63 0.38 12.57
N MET A 56 9.82 -0.05 13.54
CA MET A 56 8.73 -1.00 13.30
C MET A 56 7.68 -0.45 12.31
N ILE A 57 7.39 0.84 12.39
CA ILE A 57 6.45 1.50 11.48
C ILE A 57 7.02 1.59 10.07
N VAL A 58 8.30 1.95 9.94
CA VAL A 58 8.99 2.01 8.64
C VAL A 58 9.10 0.62 8.01
N ASP A 59 9.40 -0.42 8.80
CA ASP A 59 9.45 -1.79 8.32
C ASP A 59 8.08 -2.26 7.81
N GLU A 60 7.00 -1.98 8.54
CA GLU A 60 5.64 -2.28 8.08
C GLU A 60 5.29 -1.50 6.81
N MET A 61 5.68 -0.22 6.72
CA MET A 61 5.49 0.59 5.51
C MET A 61 6.16 -0.08 4.30
N ILE A 62 7.40 -0.54 4.45
CA ILE A 62 8.15 -1.25 3.39
C ILE A 62 7.42 -2.54 3.02
N ALA A 63 7.02 -3.36 4.00
CA ALA A 63 6.32 -4.61 3.76
C ALA A 63 4.99 -4.41 2.99
N ILE A 64 4.22 -3.39 3.34
CA ILE A 64 2.97 -3.02 2.64
C ILE A 64 3.25 -2.60 1.19
N LEU A 65 4.32 -1.84 0.94
CA LEU A 65 4.69 -1.40 -0.40
C LEU A 65 5.16 -2.57 -1.28
N GLU A 66 5.91 -3.49 -0.71
CA GLU A 66 6.32 -4.72 -1.40
C GLU A 66 5.13 -5.61 -1.76
N ASP A 67 4.19 -5.80 -0.82
CA ASP A 67 2.93 -6.52 -1.09
C ASP A 67 2.17 -5.89 -2.26
N ARG A 68 2.07 -4.57 -2.27
CA ARG A 68 1.43 -3.82 -3.38
C ARG A 68 2.14 -4.08 -4.70
N HIS A 69 3.48 -4.02 -4.73
CA HIS A 69 4.26 -4.26 -5.95
C HIS A 69 4.11 -5.69 -6.45
N ARG A 70 4.12 -6.69 -5.56
CA ARG A 70 3.86 -8.09 -5.91
C ARG A 70 2.47 -8.27 -6.55
N PHE A 71 1.46 -7.62 -5.98
CA PHE A 71 0.10 -7.65 -6.52
C PHE A 71 0.00 -7.02 -7.92
N GLN A 72 0.61 -5.84 -8.13
CA GLN A 72 0.65 -5.19 -9.44
C GLN A 72 1.33 -6.06 -10.49
N LYS A 73 2.51 -6.61 -10.17
CA LYS A 73 3.26 -7.48 -11.08
C LYS A 73 2.48 -8.75 -11.46
N LYS A 74 1.73 -9.33 -10.52
CA LYS A 74 0.87 -10.49 -10.79
C LYS A 74 -0.23 -10.14 -11.80
N HIS A 75 -0.91 -9.00 -11.61
CA HIS A 75 -1.95 -8.56 -12.54
C HIS A 75 -1.44 -8.21 -13.93
N GLU A 76 -0.25 -7.59 -14.03
CA GLU A 76 0.39 -7.35 -15.33
C GLU A 76 0.69 -8.66 -16.05
N ALA A 77 1.20 -9.67 -15.33
CA ALA A 77 1.46 -10.99 -15.90
C ALA A 77 0.17 -11.73 -16.32
N GLU A 78 -0.91 -11.63 -15.53
CA GLU A 78 -2.22 -12.19 -15.87
C GLU A 78 -2.78 -11.55 -17.16
N HIS A 79 -2.72 -10.22 -17.27
CA HIS A 79 -3.19 -9.50 -18.45
C HIS A 79 -2.36 -9.85 -19.71
N ALA A 80 -1.05 -10.03 -19.56
CA ALA A 80 -0.19 -10.51 -20.65
C ALA A 80 -0.57 -11.93 -21.11
N ASN A 81 -0.84 -12.84 -20.16
CA ASN A 81 -1.28 -14.21 -20.47
C ASN A 81 -2.66 -14.25 -21.14
N GLU A 82 -3.60 -13.39 -20.72
CA GLU A 82 -4.90 -13.26 -21.36
C GLU A 82 -4.78 -12.78 -22.81
N ALA A 83 -3.94 -11.78 -23.07
CA ALA A 83 -3.69 -11.27 -24.42
C ALA A 83 -3.08 -12.35 -25.34
N ILE A 84 -2.11 -13.11 -24.83
CA ILE A 84 -1.50 -14.25 -25.56
C ILE A 84 -2.56 -15.32 -25.86
N THR A 85 -3.41 -15.66 -24.90
CA THR A 85 -4.45 -16.68 -25.07
C THR A 85 -5.48 -16.26 -26.13
N ARG A 86 -5.87 -14.97 -26.17
CA ARG A 86 -6.76 -14.44 -27.22
C ARG A 86 -6.14 -14.58 -28.60
N PHE A 87 -4.88 -14.19 -28.77
CA PHE A 87 -4.16 -14.32 -30.04
C PHE A 87 -4.14 -15.77 -30.55
N TYR A 88 -3.81 -16.74 -29.68
CA TYR A 88 -3.81 -18.15 -30.06
C TYR A 88 -5.19 -18.72 -30.40
N ASN A 89 -6.27 -18.17 -29.84
CA ASN A 89 -7.63 -18.60 -30.16
C ASN A 89 -8.14 -17.96 -31.45
N GLU A 90 -7.77 -16.71 -31.72
CA GLU A 90 -8.09 -15.99 -32.96
C GLU A 90 -7.34 -16.57 -34.18
N GLU A 91 -6.10 -17.05 -34.04
CA GLU A 91 -5.37 -17.73 -35.13
C GLU A 91 -5.87 -19.15 -35.44
N ARG A 92 -6.76 -19.71 -34.61
CA ARG A 92 -7.31 -21.07 -34.77
C ARG A 92 -8.72 -21.11 -35.36
N GLU A 93 -9.35 -19.96 -35.59
CA GLU A 93 -10.60 -19.79 -36.33
C GLU A 93 -10.34 -19.32 -37.78
#